data_AF-A0A7W1SX77-F1
#
_entry.id   AF-A0A7W1SX77-F1
#
_cell.length_a   1.000
_cell.length_b   1.000
_cell.length_c   1.000
_cell.angle_alpha   90.00
_cell.angle_beta   90.00
_cell.angle_gamma   90.00
#
_symmetry.space_group_name_H-M   'P 1'
#
loop_
_entity.id
_entity.type
_entity.pdbx_description
1 polymer ?
#
loop_
_entity_poly.entity_id
_entity_poly.type
_entity_poly.pdbx_seq_one_letter_code
_entity_poly.pdbx_strand_id
1 'polypeptide(L)'
;MIVEESVELPVQADSSYEPSDAARGGSTAALSAHEDHAASPDAERGSALQKIAQLDIKGRIQLALKGTREERSILIRDGTKLIALAVLESPKLTDAEAEQFAAQRNVLEAVLRGLAMKRKYLKSYPVVRNLVFNPRTPIDVSLTLIKSLLAPDLRGLAGNREVSDTLRKLAARMCRQRSEAGRKKQ
;
A
#
# COMPACT_ATOMS: atom_id res chain seq x y z
N MET A 1 -8.72 -53.88 -15.83
CA MET A 1 -9.67 -54.78 -15.13
C MET A 1 -9.03 -55.18 -13.83
N ILE A 2 -9.85 -55.29 -12.79
CA ILE A 2 -9.54 -55.67 -11.39
C ILE A 2 -9.07 -54.43 -10.58
N VAL A 3 -10.02 -53.62 -10.08
CA VAL A 3 -10.67 -53.64 -8.73
C VAL A 3 -9.69 -53.26 -7.62
N GLU A 4 -10.00 -52.46 -6.59
CA GLU A 4 -11.18 -52.17 -5.76
C GLU A 4 -10.93 -50.75 -5.17
N GLU A 5 -11.85 -49.80 -5.07
CA GLU A 5 -13.12 -49.79 -4.32
C GLU A 5 -12.94 -49.64 -2.80
N SER A 6 -13.50 -48.55 -2.29
CA SER A 6 -13.86 -48.26 -0.88
C SER A 6 -12.66 -48.07 0.07
N VAL A 7 -12.65 -47.09 0.98
CA VAL A 7 -13.62 -46.90 2.07
C VAL A 7 -13.61 -45.42 2.51
N GLU A 8 -14.73 -44.72 2.35
CA GLU A 8 -15.14 -43.66 3.27
C GLU A 8 -15.46 -44.29 4.64
N LEU A 9 -15.17 -43.62 5.76
CA LEU A 9 -16.21 -43.24 6.73
C LEU A 9 -15.67 -42.25 7.79
N PRO A 10 -16.56 -41.42 8.38
CA PRO A 10 -16.29 -40.26 9.22
C PRO A 10 -16.50 -40.55 10.73
N VAL A 11 -15.80 -39.84 11.63
CA VAL A 11 -16.08 -39.87 13.08
C VAL A 11 -15.66 -38.51 13.69
N GLN A 12 -16.60 -37.60 13.93
CA GLN A 12 -17.11 -37.13 15.25
C GLN A 12 -16.04 -36.46 16.15
N ALA A 13 -16.13 -35.15 16.44
CA ALA A 13 -17.03 -34.45 17.37
C ALA A 13 -16.48 -34.40 18.81
N ASP A 14 -16.56 -33.19 19.37
CA ASP A 14 -16.45 -32.78 20.79
C ASP A 14 -15.16 -33.03 21.56
N SER A 15 -14.45 -31.94 21.85
CA SER A 15 -13.85 -31.75 23.18
C SER A 15 -13.88 -30.26 23.52
N SER A 16 -14.95 -29.91 24.23
CA SER A 16 -15.07 -28.78 25.13
C SER A 16 -13.79 -28.55 25.94
N TYR A 17 -13.27 -27.32 25.88
CA TYR A 17 -12.30 -26.80 26.82
C TYR A 17 -12.91 -25.56 27.47
N GLU A 18 -13.62 -25.80 28.58
CA GLU A 18 -13.81 -24.81 29.64
C GLU A 18 -12.68 -25.00 30.65
N PRO A 19 -12.18 -23.90 31.24
CA PRO A 19 -12.21 -23.88 32.69
C PRO A 19 -12.83 -22.58 33.21
N SER A 20 -13.92 -22.76 33.96
CA SER A 20 -14.34 -21.87 35.03
C SER A 20 -13.31 -21.90 36.16
N ASP A 21 -12.91 -20.76 36.69
CA ASP A 21 -13.44 -20.27 37.96
C ASP A 21 -12.60 -19.16 38.64
N ALA A 22 -13.37 -18.32 39.34
CA ALA A 22 -13.03 -17.54 40.53
C ALA A 22 -12.10 -16.31 40.38
N ALA A 23 -12.64 -15.10 40.24
CA ALA A 23 -13.29 -14.28 41.28
C ALA A 23 -12.34 -13.47 42.18
N ARG A 24 -12.31 -12.15 41.94
CA ARG A 24 -12.20 -11.05 42.93
C ARG A 24 -12.34 -9.75 42.14
N GLY A 25 -13.18 -8.76 42.42
CA GLY A 25 -13.99 -8.33 43.55
C GLY A 25 -14.17 -6.82 43.30
N GLY A 26 -15.38 -6.30 43.51
CA GLY A 26 -15.88 -5.10 42.84
C GLY A 26 -15.19 -3.77 43.16
N SER A 27 -15.47 -2.78 42.30
CA SER A 27 -15.71 -1.40 42.73
C SER A 27 -16.58 -0.67 41.71
N THR A 28 -17.80 -0.39 42.15
CA THR A 28 -18.61 0.81 41.94
C THR A 28 -18.19 1.84 40.87
N ALA A 29 -19.22 2.27 40.14
CA ALA A 29 -19.58 3.68 39.88
C ALA A 29 -19.43 4.18 38.43
N ALA A 30 -20.51 4.86 38.04
CA ALA A 30 -20.59 5.93 37.05
C ALA A 30 -20.67 5.54 35.57
N LEU A 31 -21.91 5.54 35.08
CA LEU A 31 -22.38 6.43 34.01
C LEU A 31 -21.32 6.86 32.98
N SER A 32 -21.38 6.27 31.79
CA SER A 32 -21.43 7.06 30.54
C SER A 32 -21.72 6.12 29.38
N ALA A 33 -22.90 6.33 28.78
CA ALA A 33 -23.19 5.88 27.44
C ALA A 33 -22.18 6.53 26.49
N HIS A 34 -21.19 5.75 26.08
CA HIS A 34 -20.43 5.97 24.86
C HIS A 34 -20.75 4.81 23.93
N GLU A 35 -21.96 4.84 23.37
CA GLU A 35 -22.17 4.27 22.03
C GLU A 35 -21.48 5.20 21.02
N ASP A 36 -20.15 5.20 21.05
CA ASP A 36 -19.39 5.65 19.90
C ASP A 36 -19.67 4.63 18.80
N HIS A 37 -20.55 5.02 17.88
CA HIS A 37 -20.77 4.36 16.61
C HIS A 37 -19.42 4.08 15.94
N ALA A 38 -18.90 2.88 16.17
CA ALA A 38 -18.01 2.19 15.26
C ALA A 38 -18.83 1.82 14.02
N ALA A 39 -19.27 2.84 13.27
CA ALA A 39 -19.74 2.67 11.90
C ALA A 39 -18.60 1.95 11.18
N SER A 40 -18.82 0.69 10.86
CA SER A 40 -17.77 -0.18 10.34
C SER A 40 -17.24 0.45 9.06
N PRO A 41 -15.93 0.76 8.97
CA PRO A 41 -15.35 1.46 7.81
C PRO A 41 -15.59 0.69 6.50
N ASP A 42 -15.92 -0.59 6.57
CA ASP A 42 -16.22 -1.44 5.41
C ASP A 42 -17.61 -1.18 4.80
N ALA A 43 -18.59 -0.70 5.57
CA ALA A 43 -19.92 -0.38 5.03
C ALA A 43 -19.90 0.90 4.18
N GLU A 44 -19.17 1.94 4.62
CA GLU A 44 -18.97 3.17 3.85
C GLU A 44 -18.09 2.94 2.62
N ARG A 45 -17.06 2.09 2.74
CA ARG A 45 -16.24 1.64 1.60
C ARG A 45 -17.07 0.94 0.54
N GLY A 46 -17.99 0.05 0.94
CA GLY A 46 -18.92 -0.61 0.02
C GLY A 46 -19.77 0.41 -0.75
N SER A 47 -20.34 1.39 -0.04
CA SER A 47 -21.13 2.49 -0.62
C SER A 47 -20.31 3.33 -1.62
N ALA A 48 -19.09 3.71 -1.28
CA ALA A 48 -18.21 4.48 -2.14
C ALA A 48 -17.80 3.70 -3.41
N LEU A 49 -17.39 2.44 -3.25
CA LEU A 49 -17.05 1.53 -4.36
C LEU A 49 -18.24 1.36 -5.32
N GLN A 50 -19.43 1.16 -4.77
CA GLN A 50 -20.64 0.90 -5.55
C GLN A 50 -21.11 2.16 -6.29
N LYS A 51 -20.99 3.35 -5.68
CA LYS A 51 -21.22 4.64 -6.35
C LYS A 51 -20.24 4.86 -7.50
N ILE A 52 -18.95 4.56 -7.31
CA ILE A 52 -17.93 4.70 -8.36
C ILE A 52 -18.19 3.75 -9.53
N ALA A 53 -18.61 2.52 -9.25
CA ALA A 53 -18.89 1.53 -10.27
C ALA A 53 -20.06 1.94 -11.19
N GLN A 54 -21.09 2.60 -10.64
CA GLN A 54 -22.26 3.06 -11.37
C GLN A 54 -22.01 4.31 -12.24
N LEU A 55 -20.93 5.07 -11.99
CA LEU A 55 -20.64 6.30 -12.70
C LEU A 55 -19.90 6.07 -14.03
N ASP A 56 -20.29 6.86 -15.03
CA ASP A 56 -19.59 6.99 -16.31
C ASP A 56 -18.18 7.62 -16.14
N ILE A 57 -17.30 7.44 -17.13
CA ILE A 57 -15.90 7.89 -17.12
C ILE A 57 -15.79 9.37 -16.77
N LYS A 58 -16.67 10.21 -17.32
CA LYS A 58 -16.72 11.66 -17.01
C LYS A 58 -17.04 11.92 -15.54
N GLY A 59 -17.99 11.17 -14.97
CA GLY A 59 -18.36 11.26 -13.56
C GLY A 59 -17.20 10.84 -12.65
N ARG A 60 -16.48 9.77 -13.01
CA ARG A 60 -15.28 9.32 -12.27
C ARG A 60 -14.16 10.36 -12.28
N ILE A 61 -13.95 11.07 -13.40
CA ILE A 61 -12.97 12.16 -13.47
C ILE A 61 -13.37 13.33 -12.55
N GLN A 62 -14.65 13.71 -12.54
CA GLN A 62 -15.12 14.76 -11.64
C GLN A 62 -15.00 14.35 -10.16
N LEU A 63 -15.30 13.09 -9.86
CA LEU A 63 -15.12 12.51 -8.53
C LEU A 63 -13.63 12.46 -8.13
N ALA A 64 -12.72 12.15 -9.06
CA ALA A 64 -11.28 12.18 -8.80
C ALA A 64 -10.79 13.57 -8.37
N LEU A 65 -11.34 14.63 -8.98
CA LEU A 65 -10.96 16.02 -8.68
C LEU A 65 -11.56 16.52 -7.36
N LYS A 66 -12.86 16.27 -7.12
CA LYS A 66 -13.62 16.87 -6.01
C LYS A 66 -13.85 15.95 -4.80
N GLY A 67 -13.72 14.65 -5.01
CA GLY A 67 -14.11 13.60 -4.09
C GLY A 67 -13.30 13.49 -2.81
N THR A 68 -13.72 12.56 -1.96
CA THR A 68 -13.12 12.27 -0.66
C THR A 68 -11.81 11.49 -0.81
N ARG A 69 -11.06 11.35 0.30
CA ARG A 69 -9.82 10.57 0.32
C ARG A 69 -10.03 9.12 -0.11
N GLU A 70 -11.15 8.52 0.29
CA GLU A 70 -11.46 7.13 0.00
C GLU A 70 -11.75 6.91 -1.48
N GLU A 71 -12.58 7.77 -2.07
CA GLU A 71 -12.91 7.75 -3.49
C GLU A 71 -11.64 7.88 -4.35
N ARG A 72 -10.72 8.79 -3.99
CA ARG A 72 -9.41 8.91 -4.67
C ARG A 72 -8.58 7.64 -4.57
N SER A 73 -8.56 6.99 -3.40
CA SER A 73 -7.79 5.77 -3.17
C SER A 73 -8.32 4.53 -3.91
N ILE A 74 -9.60 4.57 -4.29
CA ILE A 74 -10.24 3.59 -5.15
C ILE A 74 -9.92 3.92 -6.61
N LEU A 75 -10.17 5.17 -7.04
CA LEU A 75 -9.97 5.62 -8.42
C LEU A 75 -8.51 5.53 -8.89
N ILE A 76 -7.53 5.61 -8.00
CA ILE A 76 -6.11 5.43 -8.36
C ILE A 76 -5.78 3.99 -8.79
N ARG A 77 -6.60 3.02 -8.35
CA ARG A 77 -6.48 1.60 -8.70
C ARG A 77 -7.23 1.26 -9.98
N ASP A 78 -8.04 2.18 -10.50
CA ASP A 78 -8.70 1.99 -11.78
C ASP A 78 -7.66 1.91 -12.91
N GLY A 79 -7.92 1.06 -13.90
CA GLY A 79 -7.02 0.86 -15.04
C GLY A 79 -6.96 2.02 -16.04
N THR A 80 -7.75 3.09 -15.83
CA THR A 80 -7.86 4.18 -16.81
C THR A 80 -6.86 5.30 -16.52
N LYS A 81 -5.92 5.52 -17.45
CA LYS A 81 -4.87 6.55 -17.33
C LYS A 81 -5.42 7.95 -17.06
N LEU A 82 -6.52 8.34 -17.69
CA LEU A 82 -7.12 9.68 -17.52
C LEU A 82 -7.60 9.93 -16.09
N ILE A 83 -8.27 8.93 -15.48
CA ILE A 83 -8.76 9.02 -14.11
C ILE A 83 -7.56 9.13 -13.15
N ALA A 84 -6.55 8.29 -13.35
CA ALA A 84 -5.38 8.24 -12.49
C ALA A 84 -4.56 9.55 -12.53
N LEU A 85 -4.46 10.20 -13.69
CA LEU A 85 -3.86 11.53 -13.82
C LEU A 85 -4.72 12.62 -13.17
N ALA A 86 -6.05 12.55 -13.31
CA ALA A 86 -6.97 13.49 -12.67
C ALA A 86 -6.90 13.42 -11.13
N VAL A 87 -6.73 12.23 -10.55
CA VAL A 87 -6.51 12.08 -9.09
C VAL A 87 -5.23 12.81 -8.66
N LEU A 88 -4.14 12.68 -9.42
CA LEU A 88 -2.89 13.38 -9.13
C LEU A 88 -3.00 14.89 -9.26
N GLU A 89 -3.86 15.39 -10.14
CA GLU A 89 -4.08 16.82 -10.37
C GLU A 89 -4.97 17.47 -9.29
N SER A 90 -5.65 16.66 -8.47
CA SER A 90 -6.45 17.18 -7.37
C SER A 90 -5.60 17.99 -6.38
N PRO A 91 -6.01 19.24 -6.04
CA PRO A 91 -5.27 20.09 -5.11
C PRO A 91 -5.34 19.59 -3.65
N LYS A 92 -6.26 18.66 -3.35
CA LYS A 92 -6.48 18.09 -2.02
C LYS A 92 -5.50 16.94 -1.69
N LEU A 93 -4.60 16.59 -2.60
CA LEU A 93 -3.70 15.46 -2.45
C LEU A 93 -2.59 15.74 -1.44
N THR A 94 -2.57 14.96 -0.36
CA THR A 94 -1.61 15.08 0.73
C THR A 94 -0.37 14.22 0.48
N ASP A 95 0.72 14.51 1.19
CA ASP A 95 1.97 13.74 1.04
C ASP A 95 1.81 12.30 1.56
N ALA A 96 0.97 12.09 2.57
CA ALA A 96 0.62 10.76 3.08
C ALA A 96 -0.13 9.91 2.04
N GLU A 97 -1.05 10.52 1.28
CA GLU A 97 -1.73 9.84 0.17
C GLU A 97 -0.75 9.50 -0.95
N ALA A 98 0.16 10.42 -1.30
CA ALA A 98 1.20 10.16 -2.29
C ALA A 98 2.13 9.00 -1.89
N GLU A 99 2.46 8.88 -0.60
CA GLU A 99 3.22 7.74 -0.07
C GLU A 99 2.47 6.43 -0.24
N GLN A 100 1.17 6.41 0.09
CA GLN A 100 0.32 5.24 -0.09
C GLN A 100 0.23 4.84 -1.57
N PHE A 101 0.08 5.80 -2.49
CA PHE A 101 0.05 5.53 -3.92
C PHE A 101 1.39 5.01 -4.46
N ALA A 102 2.51 5.52 -3.96
CA ALA A 102 3.84 5.05 -4.33
C ALA A 102 4.10 3.61 -3.84
N ALA A 103 3.58 3.23 -2.68
CA ALA A 103 3.74 1.88 -2.12
C ALA A 103 2.86 0.82 -2.81
N GLN A 104 1.78 1.24 -3.48
CA GLN A 104 0.81 0.33 -4.08
C GLN A 104 1.29 -0.27 -5.41
N ARG A 105 1.19 -1.59 -5.55
CA ARG A 105 1.55 -2.33 -6.78
C ARG A 105 0.49 -2.29 -7.88
N ASN A 106 -0.74 -1.92 -7.53
CA ASN A 106 -1.88 -1.90 -8.46
C ASN A 106 -2.04 -0.55 -9.19
N VAL A 107 -1.05 0.34 -9.07
CA VAL A 107 -1.08 1.68 -9.66
C VAL A 107 -0.49 1.65 -11.08
N LEU A 108 -0.94 2.56 -11.94
CA LEU A 108 -0.42 2.73 -13.31
C LEU A 108 0.94 3.45 -13.32
N GLU A 109 1.80 3.11 -14.29
CA GLU A 109 3.10 3.76 -14.46
C GLU A 109 2.98 5.28 -14.65
N ALA A 110 1.93 5.74 -15.33
CA ALA A 110 1.67 7.15 -15.56
C ALA A 110 1.53 7.96 -14.26
N VAL A 111 0.97 7.34 -13.21
CA VAL A 111 0.84 7.96 -11.88
C VAL A 111 2.21 8.08 -11.22
N LEU A 112 2.99 7.00 -11.25
CA LEU A 112 4.31 6.96 -10.65
C LEU A 112 5.25 7.98 -11.31
N ARG A 113 5.13 8.13 -12.64
CA ARG A 113 5.81 9.19 -13.40
C ARG A 113 5.32 10.58 -12.98
N GLY A 114 4.01 10.77 -12.87
CA GLY A 114 3.42 12.04 -12.43
C GLY A 114 3.84 12.45 -11.01
N LEU A 115 3.94 11.50 -10.09
CA LEU A 115 4.45 11.71 -8.73
C LEU A 115 5.91 12.15 -8.76
N ALA A 116 6.75 11.51 -9.57
CA ALA A 116 8.17 11.85 -9.69
C ALA A 116 8.42 13.20 -10.38
N MET A 117 7.52 13.66 -11.26
CA MET A 117 7.64 14.99 -11.88
C MET A 117 7.36 16.12 -10.88
N LYS A 118 6.53 15.88 -9.87
CA LYS A 118 6.16 16.87 -8.85
C LYS A 118 7.22 16.94 -7.75
N ARG A 119 8.01 18.02 -7.73
CA ARG A 119 9.05 18.23 -6.72
C ARG A 119 8.56 18.27 -5.28
N LYS A 120 7.27 18.56 -5.05
CA LYS A 120 6.66 18.50 -3.71
C LYS A 120 6.88 17.14 -3.06
N TYR A 121 6.60 16.05 -3.78
CA TYR A 121 6.65 14.69 -3.24
C TYR A 121 8.07 14.12 -3.17
N LEU A 122 8.99 14.60 -4.02
CA LEU A 122 10.39 14.18 -3.99
C LEU A 122 11.16 14.65 -2.75
N LYS A 123 10.67 15.66 -2.02
CA LYS A 123 11.24 16.07 -0.74
C LYS A 123 10.98 15.03 0.36
N SER A 124 9.88 14.29 0.24
CA SER A 124 9.48 13.27 1.22
C SER A 124 10.24 11.98 0.96
N TYR A 125 11.18 11.66 1.84
CA TYR A 125 11.97 10.44 1.75
C TYR A 125 11.13 9.14 1.64
N PRO A 126 10.05 8.97 2.42
CA PRO A 126 9.22 7.77 2.34
C PRO A 126 8.62 7.55 0.94
N VAL A 127 8.19 8.63 0.27
CA VAL A 127 7.67 8.57 -1.10
C VAL A 127 8.76 8.11 -2.06
N VAL A 128 9.94 8.72 -2.00
CA VAL A 128 11.08 8.38 -2.86
C VAL A 128 11.49 6.91 -2.68
N ARG A 129 11.58 6.46 -1.43
CA ARG A 129 11.85 5.06 -1.10
C ARG A 129 10.79 4.14 -1.71
N ASN A 130 9.51 4.40 -1.46
CA ASN A 130 8.42 3.55 -1.94
C ASN A 130 8.34 3.49 -3.47
N LEU A 131 8.62 4.60 -4.17
CA LEU A 131 8.72 4.62 -5.63
C LEU A 131 9.80 3.65 -6.11
N VAL A 132 11.03 3.75 -5.60
CA VAL A 132 12.15 2.91 -6.07
C VAL A 132 11.93 1.42 -5.78
N PHE A 133 11.23 1.08 -4.69
CA PHE A 133 10.91 -0.30 -4.32
C PHE A 133 9.74 -0.90 -5.12
N ASN A 134 8.99 -0.09 -5.86
CA ASN A 134 7.80 -0.56 -6.56
C ASN A 134 8.15 -1.11 -7.96
N PRO A 135 7.73 -2.36 -8.31
CA PRO A 135 8.04 -2.99 -9.60
C PRO A 135 7.46 -2.25 -10.81
N ARG A 136 6.38 -1.49 -10.62
CA ARG A 136 5.71 -0.75 -11.71
C ARG A 136 6.33 0.60 -12.02
N THR A 137 7.34 1.02 -11.27
CA THR A 137 8.03 2.26 -11.59
C THR A 137 8.84 2.13 -12.88
N PRO A 138 8.76 3.13 -13.76
CA PRO A 138 9.62 3.13 -14.92
C PRO A 138 11.08 3.30 -14.48
N ILE A 139 11.95 2.55 -15.14
CA ILE A 139 13.39 2.51 -14.83
C ILE A 139 14.01 3.92 -14.85
N ASP A 140 13.56 4.80 -15.75
CA ASP A 140 14.04 6.18 -15.88
C ASP A 140 13.95 6.97 -14.57
N VAL A 141 12.79 6.85 -13.91
CA VAL A 141 12.50 7.53 -12.65
C VAL A 141 13.33 6.91 -11.53
N SER A 142 13.32 5.58 -11.45
CA SER A 142 14.00 4.84 -10.38
C SER A 142 15.52 5.02 -10.41
N LEU A 143 16.14 5.13 -11.60
CA LEU A 143 17.57 5.43 -11.76
C LEU A 143 17.95 6.83 -11.27
N THR A 144 17.03 7.79 -11.35
CA THR A 144 17.26 9.15 -10.85
C THR A 144 17.15 9.18 -9.33
N LEU A 145 16.14 8.50 -8.79
CA LEU A 145 15.82 8.49 -7.36
C LEU A 145 16.75 7.61 -6.50
N ILE A 146 17.38 6.58 -7.08
CA ILE A 146 18.31 5.70 -6.36
C ILE A 146 19.48 6.46 -5.70
N LYS A 147 19.87 7.61 -6.26
CA LYS A 147 20.95 8.46 -5.74
C LYS A 147 20.59 9.11 -4.41
N SER A 148 19.31 9.41 -4.19
CA SER A 148 18.79 10.00 -2.94
C SER A 148 18.56 8.98 -1.82
N LEU A 149 18.62 7.67 -2.10
CA LEU A 149 18.40 6.65 -1.07
C LEU A 149 19.52 6.61 -0.02
N LEU A 150 19.16 6.21 1.20
CA LEU A 150 20.09 5.95 2.29
C LEU A 150 20.78 4.59 2.13
N ALA A 151 21.94 4.42 2.78
CA ALA A 151 22.72 3.18 2.75
C ALA A 151 21.95 1.91 3.19
N PRO A 152 21.15 1.90 4.28
CA PRO A 152 20.31 0.74 4.64
C PRO A 152 19.33 0.36 3.53
N ASP A 153 18.68 1.34 2.90
CA ASP A 153 17.66 1.09 1.88
C ASP A 153 18.28 0.59 0.56
N LEU A 154 19.49 1.04 0.22
CA LEU A 154 20.25 0.47 -0.91
C LEU A 154 20.57 -1.01 -0.71
N ARG A 155 20.86 -1.43 0.53
CA ARG A 155 21.08 -2.84 0.87
C ARG A 155 19.79 -3.65 0.73
N GLY A 156 18.66 -3.11 1.23
CA GLY A 156 17.34 -3.73 1.05
C GLY A 156 16.93 -3.85 -0.42
N LEU A 157 17.25 -2.83 -1.23
CA LEU A 157 16.94 -2.81 -2.66
C LEU A 157 17.75 -3.84 -3.45
N ALA A 158 19.03 -4.05 -3.09
CA ALA A 158 19.88 -5.04 -3.73
C ALA A 158 19.38 -6.49 -3.53
N GLY A 159 18.73 -6.76 -2.40
CA GLY A 159 18.15 -8.08 -2.08
C GLY A 159 16.72 -8.30 -2.60
N ASN A 160 16.02 -7.25 -3.03
CA ASN A 160 14.62 -7.36 -3.43
C ASN A 160 14.50 -7.86 -4.89
N ARG A 161 13.87 -9.03 -5.09
CA ARG A 161 13.62 -9.63 -6.41
C ARG A 161 12.51 -8.93 -7.22
N GLU A 162 11.65 -8.17 -6.56
CA GLU A 162 10.50 -7.53 -7.20
C GLU A 162 10.92 -6.34 -8.07
N VAL A 163 12.06 -5.72 -7.78
CA VAL A 163 12.55 -4.55 -8.54
C VAL A 163 13.28 -5.00 -9.82
N SER A 164 13.53 -4.10 -10.77
CA SER A 164 14.30 -4.42 -11.99
C SER A 164 15.74 -4.87 -11.69
N ASP A 165 16.26 -5.84 -12.44
CA ASP A 165 17.64 -6.36 -12.27
C ASP A 165 18.73 -5.29 -12.38
N THR A 166 18.52 -4.33 -13.26
CA THR A 166 19.39 -3.16 -13.46
C THR A 166 19.50 -2.32 -12.18
N LEU A 167 18.37 -2.06 -11.51
CA LEU A 167 18.33 -1.32 -10.25
C LEU A 167 18.99 -2.11 -9.13
N ARG A 168 18.80 -3.43 -9.05
CA ARG A 168 19.53 -4.30 -8.10
C ARG A 168 21.04 -4.19 -8.26
N LYS A 169 21.54 -4.35 -9.49
CA LYS A 169 22.98 -4.29 -9.79
C LYS A 169 23.55 -2.91 -9.45
N LEU A 170 22.82 -1.84 -9.79
CA LEU A 170 23.21 -0.48 -9.47
C LEU A 170 23.22 -0.22 -7.95
N ALA A 171 22.18 -0.66 -7.24
CA ALA A 171 22.08 -0.56 -5.79
C ALA A 171 23.25 -1.28 -5.10
N ALA A 172 23.58 -2.49 -5.53
CA ALA A 172 24.71 -3.26 -5.00
C ALA A 172 26.05 -2.53 -5.22
N ARG A 173 26.27 -1.96 -6.40
CA ARG A 173 27.47 -1.15 -6.70
C ARG A 173 27.54 0.09 -5.80
N MET A 174 26.45 0.82 -5.66
CA MET A 174 26.39 2.03 -4.83
C MET A 174 26.52 1.72 -3.33
N CYS A 175 25.95 0.61 -2.86
CA CYS A 175 26.08 0.17 -1.48
C CYS A 175 27.54 -0.13 -1.13
N ARG A 176 28.29 -0.82 -2.01
CA ARG A 176 29.73 -1.07 -1.84
C ARG A 176 30.52 0.24 -1.79
N GLN A 177 30.32 1.13 -2.76
CA GLN A 177 30.98 2.43 -2.81
C GLN A 177 30.74 3.27 -1.54
N ARG A 178 29.50 3.30 -1.03
CA ARG A 178 29.17 4.03 0.20
C ARG A 178 29.76 3.37 1.45
N SER A 179 29.84 2.03 1.49
CA SER A 179 30.46 1.33 2.61
C SER A 179 31.97 1.58 2.70
N GLU A 180 32.66 1.65 1.56
CA GLU A 180 34.09 1.97 1.47
C GLU A 180 34.37 3.43 1.81
N ALA A 181 33.52 4.36 1.35
CA ALA A 181 33.62 5.78 1.68
C ALA A 181 33.36 6.08 3.16
N GLY A 182 32.42 5.36 3.80
CA GLY A 182 32.17 5.48 5.24
C GLY A 182 33.34 4.98 6.08
N ARG A 183 34.02 3.90 5.63
CA ARG A 183 35.19 3.33 6.31
C ARG A 183 36.45 4.19 6.23
N LYS A 184 36.56 5.08 5.24
CA LYS A 184 37.68 6.05 5.11
C LYS A 184 37.49 7.32 5.93
N LYS A 185 36.30 7.54 6.50
CA LYS A 185 35.94 8.77 7.23
C LYS A 185 35.89 8.58 8.76
N GLN A 186 35.98 7.33 9.24
CA GLN A 186 36.26 6.98 10.63
C GLN A 186 37.75 6.71 10.78
#